data_AF-A0A151MH75-F1
#
_entry.id   AF-A0A151MH75-F1
#
_cell.length_a   1.000
_cell.length_b   1.000
_cell.length_c   1.000
_cell.angle_alpha   90.00
_cell.angle_beta   90.00
_cell.angle_gamma   90.00
#
_symmetry.space_group_name_H-M   'P 1'
#
loop_
_entity.id
_entity.type
_entity.pdbx_description
1 polymer ?
#
loop_
_entity_poly.entity_id
_entity_poly.type
_entity_poly.pdbx_seq_one_letter_code
_entity_poly.pdbx_strand_id
1 'polypeptide(L)'
;MGAALLVLLLLWWGGACAFALWRYRTPEGTYVLFTTRTTVFLEYEGELFLSWNIPVVCTIANESSPTTTLKCQISGSHRLEPILDTEELEYSDRFIPFAKDLNCFLWYVVTNSTWNSSVPPSNNDTQVLTLWIYDPENAIPSELDHSATSPSAALEN
;
A
#
# COMPACT_ATOMS: atom_id res chain seq x y z
N MET A 1 41.87 -3.12 27.06
CA MET A 1 41.75 -2.16 25.92
C MET A 1 41.25 -2.80 24.62
N GLY A 2 41.19 -4.13 24.47
CA GLY A 2 40.71 -4.78 23.23
C GLY A 2 39.19 -4.92 23.09
N ALA A 3 38.44 -5.07 24.18
CA ALA A 3 36.99 -5.30 24.12
C ALA A 3 36.17 -4.08 23.66
N ALA A 4 36.58 -2.87 24.07
CA ALA A 4 35.89 -1.63 23.66
C ALA A 4 36.04 -1.35 22.16
N LEU A 5 37.19 -1.66 21.57
CA LEU A 5 37.44 -1.54 20.14
C LEU A 5 36.60 -2.52 19.32
N LEU A 6 36.41 -3.74 19.81
CA LEU A 6 35.58 -4.76 19.17
C LEU A 6 34.09 -4.37 19.16
N VAL A 7 33.59 -3.81 20.27
CA VAL A 7 32.20 -3.33 20.39
C VAL A 7 31.96 -2.12 19.49
N LEU A 8 32.92 -1.19 19.40
CA LEU A 8 32.85 -0.05 18.48
C LEU A 8 32.87 -0.50 17.01
N LEU A 9 33.67 -1.49 16.64
CA LEU A 9 33.69 -2.09 15.29
C LEU A 9 32.38 -2.81 14.95
N LEU A 10 31.79 -3.53 15.92
CA LEU A 10 30.49 -4.20 15.74
C LEU A 10 29.33 -3.21 15.63
N LEU A 11 29.35 -2.12 16.41
CA LEU A 11 28.37 -1.03 16.29
C LEU A 11 28.55 -0.25 14.99
N TRP A 12 29.78 -0.10 14.49
CA TRP A 12 30.05 0.56 13.22
C TRP A 12 29.64 -0.29 12.02
N TRP A 13 29.83 -1.62 12.08
CA TRP A 13 29.27 -2.55 11.09
C TRP A 13 27.75 -2.71 11.19
N GLY A 14 27.16 -2.62 12.39
CA GLY A 14 25.72 -2.62 12.58
C GLY A 14 25.04 -1.33 12.10
N GLY A 15 25.74 -0.18 12.15
CA GLY A 15 25.23 1.11 11.69
C GLY A 15 25.50 1.44 10.22
N ALA A 16 26.42 0.74 9.56
CA ALA A 16 26.80 0.99 8.17
C ALA A 16 25.91 0.28 7.13
N CYS A 17 24.99 -0.59 7.56
CA CYS A 17 23.95 -1.15 6.70
C CYS A 17 22.66 -0.33 6.81
N ALA A 18 22.74 0.99 6.62
CA ALA A 18 21.58 1.76 6.23
C ALA A 18 21.30 1.42 4.76
N PHE A 19 20.73 0.24 4.51
CA PHE A 19 20.10 -0.04 3.23
C PHE A 19 18.97 0.97 3.11
N ALA A 20 19.21 2.06 2.40
CA ALA A 20 18.14 2.98 2.12
C ALA A 20 17.08 2.17 1.37
N LEU A 21 15.83 2.27 1.81
CA LEU A 21 14.78 1.39 1.32
C LEU A 21 13.63 2.25 0.92
N TRP A 22 13.09 2.00 -0.26
CA TRP A 22 11.86 2.64 -0.66
C TRP A 22 10.77 1.60 -0.88
N ARG A 23 9.56 2.01 -0.48
CA ARG A 23 8.37 1.18 -0.43
C ARG A 23 7.24 1.93 -1.13
N TYR A 24 6.29 1.17 -1.64
CA TYR A 24 5.04 1.69 -2.15
C TYR A 24 3.89 0.84 -1.65
N ARG A 25 2.74 1.48 -1.40
CA ARG A 25 1.52 0.79 -0.97
C ARG A 25 0.29 1.45 -1.56
N THR A 26 -0.81 0.72 -1.48
CA THR A 26 -2.16 1.19 -1.80
C THR A 26 -2.97 1.27 -0.49
N PRO A 27 -4.07 2.04 -0.42
CA PRO A 27 -4.98 1.98 0.73
C PRO A 27 -5.47 0.57 1.05
N GLU A 28 -5.56 -0.28 0.03
CA GLU A 28 -6.08 -1.63 0.07
C GLU A 28 -5.01 -2.68 0.43
N GLY A 29 -5.48 -3.88 0.79
CA GLY A 29 -4.62 -4.98 1.27
C GLY A 29 -3.58 -5.49 0.26
N THR A 30 -2.78 -6.45 0.71
CA THR A 30 -1.51 -6.93 0.13
C THR A 30 -1.56 -7.56 -1.28
N TYR A 31 -2.69 -7.53 -1.99
CA TYR A 31 -2.86 -8.20 -3.29
C TYR A 31 -3.70 -7.42 -4.31
N VAL A 32 -3.99 -6.14 -4.06
CA VAL A 32 -4.75 -5.32 -5.02
C VAL A 32 -3.79 -4.71 -6.04
N LEU A 33 -4.07 -4.95 -7.33
CA LEU A 33 -3.34 -4.36 -8.45
C LEU A 33 -3.54 -2.85 -8.44
N PHE A 34 -2.48 -2.07 -8.62
CA PHE A 34 -2.60 -0.63 -8.84
C PHE A 34 -3.45 -0.37 -10.08
N THR A 35 -4.36 0.58 -9.97
CA THR A 35 -5.22 1.00 -11.09
C THR A 35 -4.99 2.45 -11.43
N THR A 36 -5.54 2.90 -12.56
CA THR A 36 -5.53 4.32 -12.94
C THR A 36 -6.28 5.24 -11.98
N ARG A 37 -7.00 4.70 -10.98
CA ARG A 37 -7.68 5.49 -9.94
C ARG A 37 -6.97 5.47 -8.60
N THR A 38 -6.24 4.40 -8.32
CA THR A 38 -5.66 4.10 -7.02
C THR A 38 -4.64 5.16 -6.60
N THR A 39 -4.75 5.64 -5.36
CA THR A 39 -3.70 6.43 -4.72
C THR A 39 -2.54 5.52 -4.34
N VAL A 40 -1.35 5.81 -4.85
CA VAL A 40 -0.13 5.11 -4.43
C VAL A 40 0.60 5.97 -3.41
N PHE A 41 0.89 5.39 -2.26
CA PHE A 41 1.75 6.00 -1.25
C PHE A 41 3.18 5.57 -1.52
N LEU A 42 4.10 6.53 -1.61
CA LEU A 42 5.54 6.30 -1.70
C LEU A 42 6.19 6.70 -0.39
N GLU A 43 7.19 5.92 0.00
CA GLU A 43 8.01 6.17 1.17
C GLU A 43 9.46 5.79 0.87
N TYR A 44 10.38 6.71 1.14
CA TYR A 44 11.81 6.48 1.14
C TYR A 44 12.37 6.62 2.56
N GLU A 45 13.16 5.64 2.97
CA GLU A 45 13.84 5.58 4.27
C GLU A 45 15.34 5.82 4.05
N GLY A 46 15.84 7.01 4.43
CA GLY A 46 17.25 7.39 4.34
C GLY A 46 17.47 8.90 4.25
N GLU A 47 18.73 9.34 4.41
CA GLU A 47 19.08 10.77 4.44
C GLU A 47 19.44 11.35 3.06
N LEU A 48 19.68 10.49 2.07
CA LEU A 48 20.20 10.87 0.76
C LEU A 48 19.10 11.22 -0.26
N PHE A 49 17.84 11.33 0.16
CA PHE A 49 16.72 11.59 -0.74
C PHE A 49 16.74 13.02 -1.29
N LEU A 50 16.61 13.18 -2.61
CA LEU A 50 16.47 14.47 -3.27
C LEU A 50 15.04 14.69 -3.78
N SER A 51 14.57 13.81 -4.65
CA SER A 51 13.21 13.87 -5.20
C SER A 51 12.75 12.53 -5.77
N TRP A 52 11.54 12.46 -6.31
CA TRP A 52 11.02 11.30 -7.03
C TRP A 52 11.08 11.52 -8.54
N ASN A 53 11.69 10.59 -9.26
CA ASN A 53 11.55 10.52 -10.72
C ASN A 53 10.26 9.77 -11.05
N ILE A 54 9.26 10.50 -11.55
CA ILE A 54 7.96 9.95 -11.94
C ILE A 54 7.66 10.20 -13.42
N PRO A 55 6.89 9.32 -14.08
CA PRO A 55 6.53 9.54 -15.47
C PRO A 55 5.46 10.62 -15.57
N VAL A 56 5.47 11.36 -16.69
CA VAL A 56 4.57 12.49 -16.99
C VAL A 56 3.08 12.13 -16.92
N VAL A 57 2.76 10.84 -17.05
CA VAL A 57 1.39 10.29 -16.98
C VAL A 57 0.85 10.17 -15.55
N CYS A 58 1.69 10.47 -14.56
CA CYS A 58 1.35 10.45 -13.15
C CYS A 58 1.44 11.86 -12.54
N THR A 59 0.63 12.11 -11.53
CA THR A 59 0.62 13.33 -10.73
C THR A 59 1.09 12.99 -9.32
N ILE A 60 2.08 13.72 -8.82
CA ILE A 60 2.65 13.56 -7.48
C ILE A 60 2.28 14.76 -6.60
N ALA A 61 1.96 14.51 -5.34
CA ALA A 61 1.57 15.58 -4.41
C ALA A 61 2.75 16.49 -4.03
N ASN A 62 3.90 15.89 -3.73
CA ASN A 62 5.15 16.60 -3.49
C ASN A 62 6.33 15.72 -3.92
N GLU A 63 7.03 16.14 -4.96
CA GLU A 63 8.17 15.40 -5.52
C GLU A 63 9.40 15.42 -4.59
N SER A 64 9.58 16.49 -3.83
CA SER A 64 10.72 16.68 -2.93
C SER A 64 10.51 16.12 -1.52
N SER A 65 9.40 15.41 -1.29
CA SER A 65 9.14 14.77 0.01
C SER A 65 9.43 13.27 -0.05
N PRO A 66 10.20 12.71 0.89
CA PRO A 66 10.45 11.27 0.95
C PRO A 66 9.18 10.46 1.25
N THR A 67 8.12 11.09 1.75
CA THR A 67 6.80 10.47 1.94
C THR A 67 5.76 11.28 1.18
N THR A 68 5.16 10.66 0.17
CA THR A 68 4.26 11.39 -0.76
C THR A 68 3.22 10.46 -1.36
N THR A 69 2.29 11.02 -2.12
CA THR A 69 1.27 10.27 -2.85
C THR A 69 1.38 10.56 -4.35
N LEU A 70 1.08 9.54 -5.17
CA LEU A 70 0.92 9.71 -6.61
C LEU A 70 -0.38 9.08 -7.13
N LYS A 71 -0.84 9.57 -8.28
CA LYS A 71 -1.91 8.99 -9.09
C LYS A 71 -1.48 8.93 -10.55
N CYS A 72 -1.64 7.78 -11.20
CA CYS A 72 -1.32 7.61 -12.62
C CYS A 72 -2.60 7.53 -13.45
N GLN A 73 -2.74 8.36 -14.47
CA GLN A 73 -3.99 8.44 -15.25
C GLN A 73 -4.06 7.44 -16.40
N ILE A 74 -2.92 6.86 -16.77
CA ILE A 74 -2.80 5.97 -17.92
C ILE A 74 -2.42 4.57 -17.45
N SER A 75 -3.09 3.55 -17.99
CA SER A 75 -2.76 2.15 -17.73
C SER A 75 -1.45 1.76 -18.42
N GLY A 76 -0.64 0.93 -17.77
CA GLY A 76 0.64 0.49 -18.30
C GLY A 76 1.64 0.22 -17.18
N SER A 77 2.84 -0.20 -17.56
CA SER A 77 3.94 -0.36 -16.61
C SER A 77 4.78 0.91 -16.58
N HIS A 78 4.85 1.54 -15.42
CA HIS A 78 5.46 2.85 -15.24
C HIS A 78 6.70 2.74 -14.35
N ARG A 79 7.81 3.33 -14.80
CA ARG A 79 9.06 3.38 -14.02
C ARG A 79 8.92 4.42 -12.92
N LEU A 80 9.26 4.04 -11.69
CA LEU A 80 9.30 4.91 -10.52
C LEU A 80 10.58 4.64 -9.74
N GLU A 81 11.28 5.71 -9.35
CA GLU A 81 12.52 5.64 -8.59
C GLU A 81 12.74 6.92 -7.75
N PRO A 82 13.38 6.82 -6.57
CA PRO A 82 13.90 7.98 -5.86
C PRO A 82 15.20 8.46 -6.53
N ILE A 83 15.35 9.78 -6.65
CA ILE A 83 16.59 10.46 -7.03
C ILE A 83 17.37 10.75 -5.74
N LEU A 84 18.66 10.38 -5.71
CA LEU A 84 19.50 10.44 -4.51
C LEU A 84 20.72 11.33 -4.68
N ASP A 85 21.23 11.86 -3.56
CA ASP A 85 22.46 12.66 -3.47
C ASP A 85 23.72 11.78 -3.45
N THR A 86 23.76 10.77 -4.33
CA THR A 86 24.93 9.92 -4.60
C THR A 86 24.65 9.00 -5.81
N GLU A 87 25.67 8.76 -6.64
CA GLU A 87 25.61 7.79 -7.74
C GLU A 87 25.96 6.36 -7.30
N GLU A 88 26.48 6.17 -6.08
CA GLU A 88 26.99 4.85 -5.62
C GLU A 88 25.89 3.91 -5.11
N LEU A 89 24.69 4.43 -4.82
CA LEU A 89 23.56 3.61 -4.35
C LEU A 89 22.65 3.27 -5.53
N GLU A 90 22.97 2.16 -6.18
CA GLU A 90 22.14 1.58 -7.24
C GLU A 90 20.92 0.91 -6.59
N TYR A 91 19.76 1.58 -6.64
CA TYR A 91 18.49 0.95 -6.33
C TYR A 91 17.91 0.31 -7.58
N SER A 92 17.23 -0.82 -7.41
CA SER A 92 16.52 -1.43 -8.52
C SER A 92 15.38 -0.49 -8.93
N ASP A 93 15.43 0.00 -10.16
CA ASP A 93 14.27 0.55 -10.86
C ASP A 93 13.07 -0.36 -10.64
N ARG A 94 11.93 0.22 -10.23
CA ARG A 94 10.69 -0.55 -10.13
C ARG A 94 9.72 -0.08 -11.18
N PHE A 95 9.31 -1.04 -11.99
CA PHE A 95 8.23 -0.88 -12.95
C PHE A 95 6.94 -1.33 -12.29
N ILE A 96 6.07 -0.38 -11.94
CA ILE A 96 4.80 -0.66 -11.28
C ILE A 96 3.71 -0.79 -12.37
N PRO A 97 2.99 -1.92 -12.45
CA PRO A 97 1.89 -2.08 -13.38
C PRO A 97 0.62 -1.40 -12.88
N PHE A 98 0.06 -0.52 -13.70
CA PHE A 98 -1.24 0.13 -13.48
C PHE A 98 -2.26 -0.45 -14.46
N ALA A 99 -3.24 -1.18 -13.92
CA ALA A 99 -4.37 -1.67 -14.71
C ALA A 99 -5.30 -0.51 -15.07
N LYS A 100 -5.97 -0.61 -16.23
CA LYS A 100 -7.08 0.29 -16.55
C LYS A 100 -8.18 0.03 -15.55
N ASP A 101 -8.62 1.08 -14.85
CA ASP A 101 -9.73 0.93 -13.94
C ASP A 101 -11.03 0.66 -14.72
N LEU A 102 -11.71 -0.42 -14.35
CA LEU A 102 -13.03 -0.81 -14.86
C LEU A 102 -14.12 -0.70 -13.78
N ASN A 103 -13.74 -0.63 -12.50
CA ASN A 103 -14.66 -0.71 -11.37
C ASN A 103 -14.28 0.32 -10.30
N CYS A 104 -15.22 1.22 -9.97
CA CYS A 104 -15.01 2.22 -8.91
C CYS A 104 -15.05 1.63 -7.50
N PHE A 105 -15.46 0.38 -7.35
CA PHE A 105 -15.83 -0.21 -6.06
C PHE A 105 -15.23 -1.60 -5.91
N LEU A 106 -14.80 -1.89 -4.69
CA LEU A 106 -14.45 -3.23 -4.25
C LEU A 106 -15.60 -3.81 -3.43
N TRP A 107 -15.58 -5.12 -3.27
CA TRP A 107 -16.60 -5.81 -2.50
C TRP A 107 -16.03 -7.00 -1.74
N TYR A 108 -16.63 -7.29 -0.60
CA TYR A 108 -16.36 -8.48 0.20
C TYR A 108 -17.68 -9.02 0.78
N VAL A 109 -17.70 -10.32 1.11
CA VAL A 109 -18.87 -10.97 1.69
C VAL A 109 -18.54 -11.41 3.11
N VAL A 110 -19.41 -11.06 4.05
CA VAL A 110 -19.37 -11.56 5.42
C VAL A 110 -20.54 -12.51 5.63
N THR A 111 -20.28 -13.61 6.32
CA THR A 111 -21.31 -14.56 6.74
C THR A 111 -21.46 -14.48 8.25
N ASN A 112 -22.69 -14.45 8.77
CA ASN A 112 -22.93 -14.56 10.20
C ASN A 112 -22.76 -16.04 10.61
N SER A 113 -21.53 -16.52 10.74
CA SER A 113 -21.27 -17.91 11.11
C SER A 113 -21.38 -18.08 12.63
N THR A 114 -22.59 -18.33 13.13
CA THR A 114 -22.80 -18.97 14.44
C THR A 114 -22.69 -20.50 14.35
N TRP A 115 -22.11 -21.03 13.28
CA TRP A 115 -22.03 -22.46 13.00
C TRP A 115 -21.03 -23.16 13.92
N ASN A 116 -21.50 -23.60 15.09
CA ASN A 116 -20.78 -24.56 15.92
C ASN A 116 -20.75 -25.91 15.20
N SER A 117 -19.56 -26.27 14.72
CA SER A 117 -19.25 -27.30 13.72
C SER A 117 -19.47 -28.77 14.15
N SER A 118 -20.53 -29.07 14.90
CA SER A 118 -20.82 -30.43 15.40
C SER A 118 -22.14 -31.03 14.90
N VAL A 119 -22.92 -30.32 14.10
CA VAL A 119 -24.16 -30.82 13.47
C VAL A 119 -24.04 -30.63 11.95
N PRO A 120 -24.33 -31.64 11.11
CA PRO A 120 -24.32 -31.46 9.65
C PRO A 120 -25.46 -30.53 9.22
N PRO A 121 -25.25 -29.72 8.17
CA PRO A 121 -26.25 -28.79 7.69
C PRO A 121 -27.52 -29.52 7.25
N SER A 122 -28.65 -29.06 7.79
CA SER A 122 -29.97 -29.51 7.35
C SER A 122 -30.29 -28.81 6.02
N ASN A 123 -31.07 -29.46 5.15
CA ASN A 123 -31.47 -28.90 3.86
C ASN A 123 -32.28 -27.59 3.97
N ASN A 124 -32.65 -27.18 5.19
CA ASN A 124 -33.44 -25.99 5.50
C ASN A 124 -32.63 -24.90 6.24
N ASP A 125 -31.31 -25.05 6.36
CA ASP A 125 -30.48 -24.05 7.04
C ASP A 125 -30.34 -22.80 6.17
N THR A 126 -30.92 -21.69 6.63
CA THR A 126 -30.82 -20.39 5.96
C THR A 126 -29.52 -19.70 6.33
N GLN A 127 -28.67 -19.42 5.34
CA GLN A 127 -27.47 -18.61 5.53
C GLN A 127 -27.77 -17.14 5.13
N VAL A 128 -27.45 -16.21 6.01
CA VAL A 128 -27.47 -14.78 5.70
C VAL A 128 -26.07 -14.37 5.24
N LEU A 129 -25.98 -13.93 3.99
CA LEU A 129 -24.78 -13.35 3.39
C LEU A 129 -24.95 -11.83 3.35
N THR A 130 -23.96 -11.10 3.86
CA THR A 130 -23.90 -9.64 3.74
C THR A 130 -22.83 -9.28 2.73
N LEU A 131 -23.24 -8.72 1.59
CA LEU A 131 -22.34 -8.15 0.60
C LEU A 131 -22.03 -6.71 0.96
N TRP A 132 -20.76 -6.42 1.17
CA TRP A 132 -20.22 -5.08 1.33
C TRP A 132 -19.68 -4.58 0.01
N ILE A 133 -20.03 -3.35 -0.35
CA ILE A 133 -19.51 -2.64 -1.52
C ILE A 133 -18.99 -1.30 -1.01
N TYR A 134 -17.73 -0.99 -1.30
CA TYR A 134 -17.08 0.22 -0.81
C TYR A 134 -16.17 0.82 -1.87
N ASP A 135 -15.97 2.13 -1.81
CA ASP A 135 -15.00 2.85 -2.62
C ASP A 135 -13.69 2.93 -1.82
N PRO A 136 -12.64 2.20 -2.20
CA PRO A 136 -11.42 2.16 -1.40
C PRO A 136 -10.67 3.51 -1.35
N GLU A 137 -10.91 4.43 -2.29
CA GLU A 137 -10.30 5.76 -2.28
C GLU A 137 -10.98 6.70 -1.27
N ASN A 138 -12.21 6.39 -0.87
CA ASN A 138 -13.03 7.18 0.06
C ASN A 138 -13.42 6.40 1.32
N ALA A 139 -12.93 5.17 1.47
CA ALA A 139 -13.30 4.28 2.55
C ALA A 139 -12.77 4.76 3.90
N ILE A 140 -13.58 4.59 4.93
CA ILE A 140 -13.11 4.78 6.31
C ILE A 140 -12.23 3.59 6.74
N PRO A 141 -11.34 3.75 7.74
CA PRO A 141 -10.44 2.67 8.15
C PRO A 141 -11.12 1.34 8.48
N SER A 142 -12.32 1.37 9.10
CA SER A 142 -13.08 0.15 9.39
C SER A 142 -13.62 -0.56 8.16
N GLU A 143 -13.89 0.16 7.05
CA GLU A 143 -14.29 -0.44 5.78
C GLU A 143 -13.09 -1.12 5.11
N LEU A 144 -11.92 -0.48 5.15
CA LEU A 144 -10.66 -1.06 4.66
C LEU A 144 -10.25 -2.31 5.47
N ASP A 145 -10.48 -2.30 6.78
CA ASP A 145 -10.19 -3.42 7.69
C ASP A 145 -11.29 -4.50 7.72
N HIS A 146 -12.32 -4.37 6.88
CA HIS A 146 -13.50 -5.25 6.84
C HIS A 146 -14.20 -5.44 8.20
N SER A 147 -14.12 -4.45 9.09
CA SER A 147 -14.68 -4.45 10.45
C SER A 147 -15.89 -3.51 10.61
N ALA A 148 -16.25 -2.79 9.55
CA ALA A 148 -17.42 -1.92 9.53
C ALA A 148 -18.71 -2.70 9.85
N THR A 149 -19.55 -2.12 10.72
CA THR A 149 -20.85 -2.68 11.13
C THR A 149 -22.03 -2.00 10.42
N SER A 150 -21.80 -0.82 9.84
CA SER A 150 -22.74 -0.08 9.00
C SER A 150 -21.98 0.60 7.86
N PRO A 151 -22.63 0.85 6.70
CA PRO A 151 -22.04 1.68 5.65
C PRO A 151 -21.67 3.06 6.20
N SER A 152 -20.61 3.65 5.67
CA SER A 152 -20.35 5.08 5.83
C SER A 152 -21.61 5.87 5.44
N ALA A 153 -22.03 6.81 6.29
CA ALA A 153 -23.10 7.72 5.93
C ALA A 153 -22.64 8.45 4.68
N ALA A 154 -23.35 8.29 3.56
CA ALA A 154 -23.16 9.15 2.41
C ALA A 154 -23.17 10.58 2.95
N LEU A 155 -22.12 11.35 2.68
CA LEU A 155 -22.13 12.77 2.96
C LEU A 155 -23.27 13.36 2.11
N GLU A 156 -24.47 13.41 2.68
CA GLU A 156 -25.56 14.24 2.18
C GLU A 156 -25.04 15.67 2.22
N ASN A 157 -24.76 16.21 1.04
CA ASN A 157 -24.41 17.60 0.83
C ASN A 157 -25.42 18.18 -0.15
#